data_AF-A0A5J4L4I0-F1
#
_entry.id   AF-A0A5J4L4I0-F1
#
_cell.length_a   1.000
_cell.length_b   1.000
_cell.length_c   1.000
_cell.angle_alpha   90.00
_cell.angle_beta   90.00
_cell.angle_gamma   90.00
#
_symmetry.space_group_name_H-M   'P 1'
#
loop_
_entity.id
_entity.type
_entity.pdbx_description
1 polymer ?
#
loop_
_entity_poly.entity_id
_entity_poly.type
_entity_poly.pdbx_seq_one_letter_code
_entity_poly.pdbx_strand_id
1 'polypeptide(L)'
;MRRGRRPGWAWWVSAVYVVGFAEGAGAHAYFVVTGGVDAYAYAPVAAQLLFHGLLLLDPLVVVLVVRGRPGGPLVGAVVMVADVVANWWFQWGAVVADPVAYLRPVGLSAITVFGVFVVSTALPLRRALMSRSGECAIGRRQPGGG
;
A
#
# COMPACT_ATOMS: atom_id res chain seq x y z
N MET A 1 -7.50 -16.22 28.41
CA MET A 1 -7.97 -15.44 27.24
C MET A 1 -6.80 -15.21 26.26
N ARG A 2 -6.60 -16.08 25.26
CA ARG A 2 -5.62 -15.84 24.19
C ARG A 2 -6.33 -15.17 23.03
N ARG A 3 -6.10 -13.87 22.80
CA ARG A 3 -6.32 -13.26 21.48
C ARG A 3 -5.53 -14.12 20.48
N GLY A 4 -6.20 -14.81 19.56
CA GLY A 4 -5.52 -15.54 18.49
C GLY A 4 -4.52 -14.61 17.81
N ARG A 5 -3.23 -14.89 18.00
CA ARG A 5 -2.15 -14.13 17.38
C ARG A 5 -2.36 -14.29 15.87
N ARG A 6 -2.35 -13.19 15.11
CA ARG A 6 -2.36 -13.28 13.62
C ARG A 6 -1.28 -14.31 13.22
N PRO A 7 -1.51 -15.16 12.20
CA PRO A 7 -0.45 -16.00 11.66
C PRO A 7 0.81 -15.15 11.47
N GLY A 8 1.97 -15.64 11.91
CA GLY A 8 3.19 -14.82 11.95
C GLY A 8 3.49 -14.16 10.59
N TRP A 9 3.28 -14.91 9.51
CA TRP A 9 3.42 -14.38 8.14
C TRP A 9 2.47 -13.21 7.84
N ALA A 10 1.19 -13.28 8.25
CA ALA A 10 0.20 -12.24 7.98
C ALA A 10 0.51 -10.96 8.76
N TRP A 11 1.11 -11.11 9.93
CA TRP A 11 1.64 -9.97 10.69
C TRP A 11 2.81 -9.31 9.97
N TRP A 12 3.80 -10.09 9.51
CA TRP A 12 4.93 -9.55 8.75
C TRP A 12 4.50 -8.89 7.44
N VAL A 13 3.60 -9.52 6.68
CA VAL A 13 3.05 -8.91 5.45
C VAL A 13 2.33 -7.61 5.80
N SER A 14 1.50 -7.57 6.86
CA SER A 14 0.86 -6.34 7.30
C SER A 14 1.88 -5.25 7.67
N ALA A 15 3.00 -5.62 8.31
CA ALA A 15 4.05 -4.69 8.68
C ALA A 15 4.75 -4.11 7.45
N VAL A 16 5.05 -4.93 6.44
CA VAL A 16 5.64 -4.48 5.17
C VAL A 16 4.70 -3.50 4.45
N TYR A 17 3.39 -3.77 4.42
CA TYR A 17 2.41 -2.80 3.90
C TYR A 17 2.49 -1.48 4.66
N VAL A 18 2.45 -1.53 6.00
CA VAL A 18 2.45 -0.32 6.82
C VAL A 18 3.70 0.52 6.57
N VAL A 19 4.88 -0.10 6.53
CA VAL A 19 6.14 0.60 6.29
C VAL A 19 6.18 1.19 4.88
N GLY A 20 5.90 0.40 3.85
CA GLY A 20 6.00 0.87 2.46
C GLY A 20 4.99 1.97 2.13
N PHE A 21 3.73 1.86 2.57
CA PHE A 21 2.76 2.94 2.38
C PHE A 21 3.09 4.17 3.24
N ALA A 22 3.62 4.02 4.45
CA ALA A 22 4.06 5.17 5.24
C ALA A 22 5.26 5.89 4.62
N GLU A 23 6.21 5.15 4.05
CA GLU A 23 7.32 5.68 3.28
C GLU A 23 6.82 6.45 2.05
N GLY A 24 5.91 5.86 1.26
CA GLY A 24 5.28 6.51 0.10
C GLY A 24 4.59 7.82 0.47
N ALA A 25 3.77 7.81 1.53
CA ALA A 25 3.15 9.02 2.07
C ALA A 25 4.18 10.08 2.45
N GLY A 26 5.30 9.67 3.06
CA GLY A 26 6.41 10.55 3.41
C GLY A 26 7.09 11.17 2.19
N ALA A 27 7.31 10.38 1.13
CA ALA A 27 7.85 10.87 -0.13
C ALA A 27 6.91 11.89 -0.81
N HIS A 28 5.61 11.58 -0.89
CA HIS A 28 4.63 12.50 -1.45
C HIS A 28 4.49 13.78 -0.62
N ALA A 29 4.52 13.66 0.70
CA ALA A 29 4.53 14.82 1.59
C ALA A 29 5.77 15.68 1.36
N TYR A 30 6.95 15.07 1.23
CA TYR A 30 8.19 15.79 0.94
C TYR A 30 8.10 16.57 -0.37
N PHE A 31 7.61 15.94 -1.45
CA PHE A 31 7.44 16.62 -2.74
C PHE A 31 6.43 17.77 -2.66
N VAL A 32 5.28 17.57 -2.00
CA VAL A 32 4.28 18.64 -1.85
C VAL A 32 4.78 19.77 -0.96
N VAL A 33 5.52 19.49 0.12
CA VAL A 33 6.08 20.52 1.00
C VAL A 33 7.16 21.34 0.28
N THR A 34 7.96 20.71 -0.58
CA THR A 34 9.06 21.38 -1.29
C THR A 34 8.64 22.05 -2.60
N GLY A 35 7.68 21.48 -3.32
CA GLY A 35 7.21 21.94 -4.63
C GLY A 35 5.82 22.59 -4.63
N GLY A 36 5.08 22.55 -3.51
CA GLY A 36 3.72 23.08 -3.42
C GLY A 36 2.73 22.33 -4.32
N VAL A 37 1.75 23.06 -4.86
CA VAL A 37 0.77 22.53 -5.83
C VAL A 37 1.40 22.11 -7.15
N ASP A 38 2.58 22.65 -7.46
CA ASP A 38 3.33 22.38 -8.69
C ASP A 38 4.30 21.20 -8.55
N ALA A 39 4.30 20.50 -7.40
CA ALA A 39 5.18 19.36 -7.11
C ALA A 39 5.20 18.30 -8.23
N TYR A 40 4.10 18.16 -8.97
CA TYR A 40 3.96 17.21 -10.07
C TYR A 40 3.60 17.88 -11.40
N ALA A 41 3.83 19.19 -11.56
CA ALA A 41 3.44 19.94 -12.76
C ALA A 41 4.03 19.37 -14.08
N TYR A 42 5.09 18.57 -13.99
CA TYR A 42 5.70 17.84 -15.09
C TYR A 42 4.84 16.69 -15.66
N ALA A 43 3.83 16.23 -14.93
CA ALA A 43 3.00 15.07 -15.29
C ALA A 43 1.64 15.50 -15.89
N PRO A 44 0.95 14.64 -16.65
CA PRO A 44 -0.43 14.90 -17.06
C PRO A 44 -1.37 15.06 -15.86
N VAL A 45 -2.42 15.88 -15.99
CA VAL A 45 -3.35 16.24 -14.90
C VAL A 45 -3.85 15.03 -14.11
N ALA A 46 -4.20 13.93 -14.77
CA ALA A 46 -4.66 12.71 -14.09
C ALA A 46 -3.59 12.11 -13.15
N ALA A 47 -2.33 12.09 -13.57
CA ALA A 47 -1.21 11.62 -12.74
C ALA A 47 -0.90 12.61 -11.60
N GLN A 48 -1.03 13.92 -11.84
CA GLN A 48 -0.89 14.92 -10.77
C GLN A 48 -1.92 14.73 -9.67
N LEU A 49 -3.19 14.54 -10.05
CA LEU A 49 -4.28 14.28 -9.09
C LEU A 49 -4.04 12.99 -8.33
N LEU A 50 -3.56 11.94 -9.00
CA LEU A 50 -3.17 10.69 -8.36
C LEU A 50 -2.06 10.94 -7.32
N PHE A 51 -0.93 11.55 -7.72
CA PHE A 51 0.22 11.74 -6.82
C PHE A 51 -0.10 12.65 -5.63
N HIS A 52 -0.92 13.70 -5.81
CA HIS A 52 -1.45 14.46 -4.67
C HIS A 52 -2.39 13.61 -3.81
N GLY A 53 -3.25 12.81 -4.44
CA GLY A 53 -4.16 11.89 -3.77
C GLY A 53 -3.46 10.83 -2.92
N LEU A 54 -2.25 10.38 -3.31
CA LEU A 54 -1.47 9.41 -2.55
C LEU A 54 -1.11 9.89 -1.14
N LEU A 55 -1.01 11.22 -0.94
CA LEU A 55 -0.85 11.82 0.39
C LEU A 55 -1.98 11.42 1.37
N LEU A 56 -3.17 11.12 0.84
CA LEU A 56 -4.32 10.66 1.62
C LEU A 56 -4.54 9.15 1.50
N LEU A 57 -4.35 8.57 0.31
CA LEU A 57 -4.59 7.16 0.05
C LEU A 57 -3.60 6.27 0.79
N ASP A 58 -2.33 6.65 0.88
CA ASP A 58 -1.30 5.85 1.53
C ASP A 58 -1.56 5.74 3.05
N PRO A 59 -1.78 6.84 3.81
CA PRO A 59 -2.19 6.74 5.20
C PRO A 59 -3.50 5.98 5.39
N LEU A 60 -4.45 6.09 4.45
CA LEU A 60 -5.70 5.32 4.51
C LEU A 60 -5.42 3.81 4.47
N VAL A 61 -4.56 3.35 3.55
CA VAL A 61 -4.15 1.94 3.47
C VAL A 61 -3.48 1.50 4.77
N VAL A 62 -2.54 2.29 5.30
CA VAL A 62 -1.88 2.04 6.59
C VAL A 62 -2.93 1.85 7.69
N VAL A 63 -3.86 2.79 7.83
CA VAL A 63 -4.91 2.76 8.85
C VAL A 63 -5.81 1.53 8.70
N LEU A 64 -6.21 1.16 7.48
CA LEU A 64 -7.03 -0.02 7.24
C LEU A 64 -6.29 -1.32 7.63
N VAL A 65 -5.01 -1.45 7.27
CA VAL A 65 -4.19 -2.64 7.55
C VAL A 65 -3.87 -2.76 9.05
N VAL A 66 -3.51 -1.65 9.72
CA VAL A 66 -3.30 -1.60 11.18
C VAL A 66 -4.57 -2.03 11.91
N ARG A 67 -5.72 -1.50 11.51
CA ARG A 67 -7.04 -1.89 12.05
C ARG A 67 -7.45 -3.32 11.69
N GLY A 68 -6.69 -4.00 10.82
CA GLY A 68 -6.97 -5.36 10.37
C GLY A 68 -8.26 -5.46 9.54
N ARG A 69 -8.61 -4.39 8.82
CA ARG A 69 -9.79 -4.36 7.94
C ARG A 69 -9.50 -5.22 6.71
N PRO A 70 -10.34 -6.22 6.38
CA PRO A 70 -10.10 -7.09 5.23
C PRO A 70 -10.06 -6.37 3.87
N GLY A 71 -10.65 -5.18 3.77
CA GLY A 71 -10.57 -4.34 2.57
C GLY A 71 -9.23 -3.63 2.39
N GLY A 72 -8.45 -3.43 3.46
CA GLY A 72 -7.17 -2.69 3.41
C GLY A 72 -6.19 -3.20 2.36
N PRO A 73 -5.92 -4.52 2.29
CA PRO A 73 -5.00 -5.06 1.28
C PRO A 73 -5.46 -4.85 -0.16
N LEU A 74 -6.78 -4.87 -0.43
CA LEU A 74 -7.32 -4.63 -1.77
C LEU A 74 -7.22 -3.16 -2.18
N VAL A 75 -7.55 -2.24 -1.25
CA VAL A 75 -7.35 -0.81 -1.48
C VAL A 75 -5.86 -0.54 -1.75
N GLY A 76 -4.97 -1.12 -0.95
CA GLY A 76 -3.53 -1.03 -1.17
C GLY A 76 -3.11 -1.53 -2.55
N ALA A 77 -3.63 -2.67 -3.01
CA ALA A 77 -3.33 -3.17 -4.36
C ALA A 77 -3.79 -2.24 -5.47
N VAL A 78 -4.99 -1.65 -5.36
CA VAL A 78 -5.49 -0.69 -6.36
C VAL A 78 -4.63 0.57 -6.40
N VAL A 79 -4.34 1.14 -5.22
CA VAL A 79 -3.48 2.32 -5.08
C VAL A 79 -2.12 2.04 -5.71
N MET A 80 -1.54 0.90 -5.39
CA MET A 80 -0.20 0.56 -5.83
C MET A 80 -0.10 0.25 -7.32
N VAL A 81 -1.12 -0.37 -7.92
CA VAL A 81 -1.17 -0.53 -9.38
C VAL A 81 -1.22 0.83 -10.07
N ALA A 82 -2.07 1.74 -9.60
CA ALA A 82 -2.18 3.07 -10.19
C ALA A 82 -0.85 3.84 -10.09
N ASP A 83 -0.20 3.80 -8.94
CA ASP A 83 1.06 4.50 -8.67
C ASP A 83 2.22 3.92 -9.48
N VAL A 84 2.38 2.58 -9.51
CA VAL A 84 3.39 1.91 -10.35
C VAL A 84 3.19 2.26 -11.82
N VAL A 85 1.95 2.17 -12.34
CA VAL A 85 1.66 2.47 -13.75
C VAL A 85 1.98 3.92 -14.08
N ALA A 86 1.60 4.87 -13.23
CA ALA A 86 1.91 6.28 -13.44
C ALA A 86 3.42 6.55 -13.44
N ASN A 87 4.16 5.95 -12.51
CA ASN A 87 5.61 6.06 -12.44
C ASN A 87 6.31 5.45 -13.66
N TRP A 88 5.89 4.26 -14.08
CA TRP A 88 6.44 3.61 -15.28
C TRP A 88 6.14 4.39 -16.55
N TRP A 89 4.91 4.90 -16.71
CA TRP A 89 4.54 5.70 -17.86
C TRP A 89 5.42 6.94 -18.01
N PHE A 90 5.66 7.65 -16.91
CA PHE A 90 6.50 8.85 -16.93
C PHE A 90 7.98 8.54 -17.14
N GLN A 91 8.48 7.49 -16.49
CA GLN A 91 9.90 7.15 -16.55
C GLN A 91 10.28 6.30 -17.76
N TRP A 92 9.31 5.85 -18.58
CA TRP A 92 9.55 4.94 -19.70
C TRP A 92 10.67 5.42 -20.63
N GLY A 93 10.66 6.71 -21.01
CA GLY A 93 11.68 7.28 -21.88
C GLY A 93 13.09 7.21 -21.26
N ALA A 94 13.21 7.49 -19.97
CA ALA A 94 14.47 7.42 -19.24
C ALA A 94 14.93 5.97 -19.03
N VAL A 95 14.00 5.04 -18.79
CA VAL A 95 14.28 3.60 -18.66
C VAL A 95 14.85 3.03 -19.95
N VAL A 96 14.27 3.40 -21.10
CA VAL A 96 14.77 2.95 -22.41
C VAL A 96 16.15 3.56 -22.73
N ALA A 97 16.41 4.79 -22.27
CA ALA A 97 17.67 5.48 -22.52
C ALA A 97 18.83 4.93 -21.65
N ASP A 98 18.58 4.59 -20.39
CA ASP A 98 19.57 3.97 -19.49
C ASP A 98 18.92 2.93 -18.56
N PRO A 99 18.82 1.67 -19.00
CA PRO A 99 18.19 0.60 -18.21
C PRO A 99 18.95 0.27 -16.92
N VAL A 100 20.27 0.51 -16.87
CA VAL A 100 21.13 0.11 -15.74
C VAL A 100 20.95 1.04 -14.55
N ALA A 101 20.63 2.32 -14.79
CA ALA A 101 20.25 3.26 -13.73
C ALA A 101 19.09 2.75 -12.86
N TYR A 102 18.20 1.94 -13.45
CA TYR A 102 17.00 1.40 -12.82
C TYR A 102 17.22 0.08 -12.08
N LEU A 103 18.45 -0.44 -12.03
CA LEU A 103 18.82 -1.55 -11.16
C LEU A 103 19.15 -1.10 -9.73
N ARG A 104 19.33 0.21 -9.50
CA ARG A 104 19.56 0.77 -8.16
C ARG A 104 18.30 0.53 -7.31
N PRO A 105 18.41 0.12 -6.04
CA PRO A 105 17.26 -0.24 -5.19
C PRO A 105 16.53 0.99 -4.63
N VAL A 106 16.36 2.02 -5.45
CA VAL A 106 15.71 3.30 -5.12
C VAL A 106 14.84 3.75 -6.29
N GLY A 107 13.81 4.54 -6.00
CA GLY A 107 12.91 5.05 -7.05
C GLY A 107 12.09 3.94 -7.71
N LEU A 108 12.10 3.89 -9.05
CA LEU A 108 11.19 3.04 -9.84
C LEU A 108 11.33 1.52 -9.56
N SER A 109 12.53 1.05 -9.23
CA SER A 109 12.74 -0.37 -8.91
C SER A 109 12.10 -0.76 -7.58
N ALA A 110 12.28 0.07 -6.55
CA ALA A 110 11.78 -0.16 -5.20
C ALA A 110 10.25 -0.16 -5.20
N ILE A 111 9.63 0.83 -5.82
CA ILE A 111 8.17 0.90 -5.98
C ILE A 111 7.64 -0.29 -6.80
N THR A 112 8.36 -0.77 -7.81
CA THR A 112 7.96 -1.94 -8.60
C THR A 112 7.99 -3.22 -7.77
N VAL A 113 9.08 -3.46 -7.03
CA VAL A 113 9.21 -4.64 -6.15
C VAL A 113 8.14 -4.61 -5.05
N PHE A 114 7.95 -3.46 -4.41
CA PHE A 114 6.88 -3.28 -3.42
C PHE A 114 5.50 -3.47 -4.06
N GLY A 115 5.31 -2.99 -5.29
CA GLY A 115 4.08 -3.18 -6.05
C GLY A 115 3.73 -4.63 -6.32
N VAL A 116 4.69 -5.40 -6.82
CA VAL A 116 4.54 -6.85 -7.02
C VAL A 116 4.22 -7.55 -5.71
N PHE A 117 4.92 -7.18 -4.63
CA PHE A 117 4.65 -7.74 -3.30
C PHE A 117 3.22 -7.46 -2.83
N VAL A 118 2.75 -6.21 -2.92
CA VAL A 118 1.39 -5.82 -2.51
C VAL A 118 0.34 -6.55 -3.36
N VAL A 119 0.48 -6.58 -4.68
CA VAL A 119 -0.51 -7.21 -5.57
C VAL A 119 -0.59 -8.72 -5.32
N SER A 120 0.56 -9.39 -5.21
CA SER A 120 0.62 -10.84 -4.98
C SER A 120 0.09 -11.27 -3.62
N THR A 121 0.23 -10.43 -2.59
CA THR A 121 -0.17 -10.76 -1.21
C THR A 121 -1.54 -10.22 -0.81
N ALA A 122 -2.16 -9.35 -1.61
CA ALA A 122 -3.42 -8.70 -1.27
C ALA A 122 -4.57 -9.69 -0.99
N LEU A 123 -4.78 -10.67 -1.88
CA LEU A 123 -5.84 -11.68 -1.69
C LEU A 123 -5.55 -12.64 -0.53
N PRO A 124 -4.34 -13.23 -0.41
CA PRO A 124 -3.97 -14.01 0.78
C PRO A 124 -4.17 -13.25 2.08
N LEU A 125 -3.70 -12.01 2.17
CA LEU A 125 -3.81 -11.19 3.38
C LEU A 125 -5.27 -10.85 3.69
N ARG A 126 -6.08 -10.48 2.69
CA ARG A 126 -7.52 -10.26 2.88
C ARG A 126 -8.19 -11.48 3.49
N ARG A 127 -7.95 -12.68 2.95
CA ARG A 127 -8.55 -13.92 3.46
C ARG A 127 -8.18 -14.15 4.93
N ALA A 128 -6.90 -14.00 5.27
CA ALA A 128 -6.43 -14.12 6.66
C ALA A 128 -7.09 -13.12 7.61
N LEU A 129 -7.37 -11.89 7.16
CA LEU A 129 -8.06 -10.88 7.95
C LEU A 129 -9.57 -11.17 8.10
N MET A 130 -10.22 -11.74 7.08
CA MET A 130 -11.65 -12.12 7.13
C MET A 130 -11.91 -13.24 8.14
N SER A 131 -11.07 -14.28 8.17
CA SER A 131 -11.21 -15.40 9.11
C SER A 131 -11.25 -14.92 10.57
N ARG A 132 -10.41 -13.93 10.92
CA ARG A 132 -10.41 -13.31 12.25
C ARG A 132 -11.69 -12.54 12.55
N SER A 133 -12.22 -11.79 11.58
CA SER A 133 -13.50 -11.09 11.76
C SER A 133 -14.64 -12.07 12.02
N GLY A 134 -14.65 -13.21 11.33
CA GLY A 134 -15.60 -14.30 11.56
C GLY A 134 -15.50 -14.91 12.96
N GLU A 135 -14.29 -15.29 13.41
CA GLU A 135 -14.07 -15.83 14.76
C GLU A 135 -14.48 -14.82 15.86
N CYS A 136 -14.18 -13.54 15.67
CA CYS A 136 -14.56 -12.48 16.62
C CYS A 136 -16.08 -12.24 16.66
N ALA A 137 -16.78 -12.46 15.54
CA ALA A 137 -18.24 -12.36 15.48
C ALA A 137 -18.93 -13.59 16.12
N ILE A 138 -18.41 -14.80 15.90
CA ILE A 138 -18.91 -16.03 16.52
C ILE A 138 -18.70 -16.01 18.04
N GLY A 139 -17.51 -15.63 18.51
CA GLY A 139 -17.21 -15.55 19.95
C GLY A 139 -18.04 -14.49 20.71
N ARG A 140 -18.59 -13.49 20.01
CA ARG A 140 -19.53 -12.52 20.59
C ARG A 140 -20.98 -13.00 20.64
N ARG A 141 -21.31 -14.09 19.94
CA ARG A 141 -22.67 -14.64 19.84
C ARG A 141 -22.97 -15.77 20.82
N GLN A 142 -22.04 -16.22 21.66
CA GLN A 142 -22.41 -17.10 22.78
C GLN A 142 -22.94 -16.25 23.94
N PRO A 143 -24.26 -16.28 24.24
CA PRO A 143 -24.76 -15.80 25.52
C PRO A 143 -24.40 -16.84 26.58
N GLY A 144 -24.17 -16.39 27.82
CA GLY A 144 -23.97 -17.30 28.94
C GLY A 144 -25.08 -18.33 29.02
N GLY A 145 -24.71 -19.61 28.90
CA GLY A 145 -25.54 -20.74 29.28
C GLY A 145 -24.98 -21.31 30.58
N GLY A 146 -25.80 -21.27 31.64
CA GLY A 146 -25.48 -21.75 32.98
C GLY A 146 -26.04 -20.81 34.03
#